data_AF-A0A0N0VN33-F1
#
_entry.id   AF-A0A0N0VN33-F1
#
_cell.length_a   1.000
_cell.length_b   1.000
_cell.length_c   1.000
_cell.angle_alpha   90.00
_cell.angle_beta   90.00
_cell.angle_gamma   90.00
#
_symmetry.space_group_name_H-M   'P 1'
#
loop_
_entity.id
_entity.type
_entity.pdbx_description
1 polymer ?
#
loop_
_entity_poly.entity_id
_entity_poly.type
_entity_poly.pdbx_seq_one_letter_code
_entity_poly.pdbx_strand_id
1 'polypeptide(L)'
;MQAFAVVHPIIELDDCIIIEFLDETEPKDSRKYRLFLGKRTMQVSKLIVFRPTLESWQDITSMISPFYLASLRTKLLEQTADYMDKKDAIS
;
A
#
# COMPACT_ATOMS: atom_id res chain seq x y z
N MET A 1 -5.97 15.32 -9.57
CA MET A 1 -6.50 13.94 -9.50
C MET A 1 -5.64 13.15 -8.52
N GLN A 2 -6.19 12.72 -7.39
CA GLN A 2 -5.51 11.80 -6.46
C GLN A 2 -5.59 10.39 -7.07
N ALA A 3 -4.45 9.80 -7.43
CA ALA A 3 -4.41 8.51 -8.14
C ALA A 3 -4.56 7.29 -7.22
N PHE A 4 -4.36 7.44 -5.90
CA PHE A 4 -4.38 6.34 -4.95
C PHE A 4 -5.39 6.60 -3.84
N ALA A 5 -6.33 5.67 -3.67
CA ALA A 5 -7.23 5.62 -2.54
C ALA A 5 -6.71 4.54 -1.58
N VAL A 6 -6.18 4.93 -0.42
CA VAL A 6 -5.83 3.97 0.64
C VAL A 6 -7.11 3.25 1.05
N VAL A 7 -7.09 1.92 1.01
CA VAL A 7 -8.21 1.10 1.47
C VAL A 7 -7.79 0.48 2.78
N HIS A 8 -8.26 1.11 3.87
CA HIS A 8 -8.14 0.56 5.21
C HIS A 8 -8.73 -0.86 5.25
N PRO A 9 -8.08 -1.81 5.95
CA PRO A 9 -7.19 -1.59 7.08
C PRO A 9 -5.68 -1.60 6.77
N ILE A 10 -4.91 -0.89 7.59
CA ILE A 10 -3.47 -1.11 7.76
C ILE A 10 -3.33 -2.36 8.63
N ILE A 11 -2.64 -3.39 8.14
CA ILE A 11 -2.43 -4.63 8.89
C ILE A 11 -1.06 -4.53 9.53
N GLU A 12 -1.02 -4.57 10.86
CA GLU A 12 0.23 -4.66 11.61
C GLU A 12 0.52 -6.10 12.00
N LEU A 13 1.71 -6.57 11.61
CA LEU A 13 2.30 -7.84 12.03
C LEU A 13 3.51 -7.55 12.92
N ASP A 14 4.15 -8.59 13.47
CA ASP A 14 5.26 -8.42 14.42
C ASP A 14 6.45 -7.64 13.83
N ASP A 15 6.83 -7.94 12.58
CA ASP A 15 7.98 -7.33 11.91
C ASP A 15 7.64 -6.41 10.74
N CYS A 16 6.37 -6.34 10.33
CA CYS A 16 5.97 -5.55 9.17
C CYS A 16 4.60 -4.88 9.30
N ILE A 17 4.44 -3.84 8.47
CA ILE A 17 3.20 -3.11 8.26
C ILE A 17 2.76 -3.37 6.83
N ILE A 18 1.48 -3.67 6.63
CA ILE A 18 0.89 -3.84 5.30
C ILE A 18 -0.10 -2.71 5.07
N ILE A 19 0.12 -1.94 4.01
CA ILE A 19 -0.81 -0.90 3.55
C ILE A 19 -1.54 -1.45 2.32
N GLU A 20 -2.84 -1.71 2.46
CA GLU A 20 -3.72 -2.03 1.35
C GLU A 20 -4.23 -0.74 0.69
N PHE A 21 -4.19 -0.67 -0.65
CA PHE A 21 -4.62 0.51 -1.39
C PHE A 21 -5.17 0.14 -2.77
N LEU A 22 -5.97 1.06 -3.31
CA LEU A 22 -6.46 1.00 -4.68
C LEU A 22 -5.77 2.07 -5.54
N ASP A 23 -5.32 1.67 -6.73
CA ASP A 23 -4.92 2.60 -7.79
C ASP A 23 -6.11 2.86 -8.70
N GLU A 24 -6.70 4.05 -8.64
CA GLU A 24 -7.89 4.38 -9.42
C GLU A 24 -7.60 4.59 -10.92
N THR A 25 -6.33 4.65 -11.31
CA THR A 25 -5.92 4.75 -12.71
C THR A 25 -5.87 3.40 -13.41
N GLU A 26 -5.88 2.32 -12.64
CA GLU A 26 -5.85 0.94 -13.13
C GLU A 26 -7.27 0.38 -13.37
N PRO A 27 -7.44 -0.57 -14.31
CA PRO A 27 -8.66 -1.33 -14.45
C PRO A 27 -9.16 -1.89 -13.11
N LYS A 28 -10.50 -2.01 -12.97
CA LYS A 28 -11.13 -2.55 -11.75
C LYS A 28 -10.57 -3.89 -11.31
N ASP A 29 -10.06 -4.67 -12.27
CA ASP A 29 -9.55 -6.01 -12.07
C ASP A 29 -8.05 -6.05 -11.75
N SER A 30 -7.33 -4.93 -11.74
CA SER A 30 -5.91 -4.86 -11.38
C SER A 30 -5.58 -3.80 -10.35
N ARG A 31 -6.56 -3.01 -9.91
CA ARG A 31 -6.33 -1.86 -9.05
C ARG A 31 -6.02 -2.14 -7.59
N LYS A 32 -6.08 -3.39 -7.10
CA LYS A 32 -5.92 -3.70 -5.66
C LYS A 32 -4.50 -4.14 -5.33
N TYR A 33 -3.86 -3.41 -4.42
CA TYR A 33 -2.46 -3.59 -4.05
C TYR A 33 -2.25 -3.70 -2.54
N ARG A 34 -1.13 -4.31 -2.16
CA ARG A 34 -0.60 -4.28 -0.79
C ARG A 34 0.89 -3.98 -0.81
N LEU A 35 1.28 -2.95 -0.05
CA LEU A 35 2.67 -2.58 0.18
C LEU A 35 3.11 -3.07 1.57
N PHE A 36 4.21 -3.81 1.63
CA PHE A 36 4.80 -4.31 2.87
C PHE A 36 5.99 -3.45 3.26
N LEU A 37 5.98 -2.97 4.50
CA LEU A 37 7.02 -2.15 5.09
C LEU A 37 7.62 -2.87 6.29
N GLY A 38 8.95 -2.91 6.43
CA GLY A 38 9.58 -3.39 7.66
C GLY A 38 9.34 -2.40 8.81
N LYS A 39 8.84 -2.86 9.98
CA LYS A 39 8.45 -1.98 11.10
C LYS A 39 9.60 -1.08 11.61
N ARG A 40 10.83 -1.60 11.61
CA ARG A 40 12.00 -0.86 12.12
C ARG A 40 12.59 0.12 11.12
N THR A 41 12.62 -0.26 9.84
CA THR A 41 13.31 0.49 8.79
C THR A 41 12.37 1.38 8.00
N MET A 42 11.07 1.07 8.05
CA MET A 42 10.03 1.62 7.17
C MET A 42 10.43 1.53 5.70
N GLN A 43 11.22 0.52 5.33
CA GLN A 43 11.60 0.25 3.95
C GLN A 43 10.62 -0.74 3.31
N VAL A 44 10.38 -0.55 2.02
CA VAL A 44 9.55 -1.46 1.22
C VAL A 44 10.26 -2.80 1.12
N SER A 45 9.62 -3.86 1.61
CA SER A 45 10.09 -5.23 1.45
C SER A 45 9.38 -5.96 0.31
N LYS A 46 8.13 -5.59 0.02
CA LYS A 46 7.32 -6.23 -1.02
C LYS A 46 6.17 -5.33 -1.50
N LEU A 47 5.85 -5.42 -2.78
CA LEU A 47 4.62 -4.91 -3.39
C LEU A 47 3.91 -6.05 -4.12
N ILE A 48 2.66 -6.30 -3.76
CA ILE A 48 1.82 -7.30 -4.42
C ILE A 48 0.56 -6.66 -5.01
N VAL A 49 0.08 -7.24 -6.10
CA VAL A 49 -1.17 -6.89 -6.77
C VAL A 49 -2.12 -8.09 -6.79
N PHE A 50 -3.40 -7.86 -6.55
CA PHE A 50 -4.41 -8.91 -6.66
C PHE A 50 -4.82 -9.10 -8.12
N ARG A 51 -4.88 -10.36 -8.57
CA ARG A 51 -5.36 -10.78 -9.89
C ARG A 51 -6.67 -11.56 -9.73
N PRO A 52 -7.84 -10.93 -9.93
CA PRO A 52 -9.14 -11.56 -9.78
C PRO A 52 -9.33 -12.77 -10.70
N THR A 53 -8.84 -12.70 -11.94
CA THR A 53 -8.95 -13.82 -12.90
C THR A 53 -8.24 -15.09 -12.44
N LEU A 54 -7.22 -14.94 -11.59
CA LEU A 54 -6.45 -16.05 -11.02
C LEU A 54 -6.75 -16.25 -9.52
N GLU A 55 -7.65 -15.46 -8.96
CA GLU A 55 -7.94 -15.35 -7.52
C GLU A 55 -6.69 -15.34 -6.64
N SER A 56 -5.61 -14.67 -7.08
CA SER A 56 -4.30 -14.77 -6.43
C SER A 56 -3.60 -13.42 -6.29
N TRP A 57 -2.70 -13.35 -5.32
CA TRP A 57 -1.79 -12.22 -5.13
C TRP A 57 -0.47 -12.49 -5.83
N GLN A 58 -0.02 -11.55 -6.65
CA GLN A 58 1.23 -11.65 -7.39
C GLN A 58 2.24 -10.63 -6.88
N ASP A 59 3.47 -11.10 -6.65
CA ASP A 59 4.60 -10.23 -6.31
C ASP A 59 5.13 -9.55 -7.58
N ILE A 60 5.11 -8.22 -7.56
CA ILE A 60 5.57 -7.36 -8.66
C ILE A 60 6.76 -6.51 -8.26
N THR A 61 7.34 -6.73 -7.07
CA THR A 61 8.37 -5.86 -6.48
C THR A 61 9.55 -5.66 -7.43
N SER A 62 10.03 -6.73 -8.06
CA SER A 62 11.15 -6.70 -9.00
C SER A 62 10.82 -6.09 -10.36
N MET A 63 9.53 -5.95 -10.69
CA MET A 63 9.05 -5.36 -11.94
C MET A 63 8.92 -3.84 -11.84
N ILE A 64 8.98 -3.29 -10.63
CA ILE A 64 8.77 -1.88 -10.36
C ILE A 64 10.10 -1.20 -10.04
N SER A 65 10.30 0.00 -10.58
CA SER A 65 11.48 0.81 -10.28
C SER A 65 11.60 1.07 -8.77
N PRO A 66 12.80 0.91 -8.17
CA PRO A 66 13.04 1.26 -6.77
C PRO A 66 12.66 2.71 -6.43
N PHE A 67 12.85 3.64 -7.38
CA PHE A 67 12.46 5.04 -7.22
C PHE A 67 10.95 5.22 -7.10
N TYR A 68 10.18 4.46 -7.90
CA TYR A 68 8.73 4.47 -7.83
C TYR A 68 8.25 3.87 -6.51
N LEU A 69 8.82 2.74 -6.06
CA LEU A 69 8.49 2.15 -4.76
C LEU A 69 8.75 3.10 -3.60
N ALA A 70 9.87 3.83 -3.63
CA ALA A 70 10.19 4.83 -2.63
C ALA A 70 9.17 5.98 -2.61
N SER A 71 8.78 6.49 -3.78
CA SER A 71 7.76 7.54 -3.93
C SER A 71 6.39 7.09 -3.45
N LEU A 72 5.95 5.89 -3.87
CA LEU A 72 4.68 5.28 -3.47
C LEU A 72 4.61 5.12 -1.95
N ARG A 73 5.68 4.59 -1.33
CA ARG A 73 5.78 4.48 0.12
C ARG A 73 5.55 5.82 0.80
N THR A 74 6.29 6.86 0.41
CA THR A 74 6.18 8.19 1.04
C THR A 74 4.74 8.68 0.98
N LYS A 75 4.11 8.59 -0.20
CA LYS A 75 2.73 9.05 -0.40
C LYS A 75 1.70 8.28 0.43
N LEU A 76 1.86 6.95 0.53
CA LEU A 76 0.97 6.11 1.35
C LEU A 76 1.16 6.35 2.85
N LEU A 77 2.39 6.61 3.31
CA LEU A 77 2.66 6.96 4.70
C LEU A 77 2.07 8.33 5.07
N GLU A 78 2.18 9.33 4.20
CA GLU A 78 1.53 10.64 4.39
C GLU A 78 0.01 10.49 4.53
N GLN A 79 -0.63 9.76 3.60
CA GLN A 79 -2.08 9.49 3.66
C GLN A 79 -2.50 8.69 4.91
N THR A 80 -1.62 7.83 5.40
CA THR A 80 -1.85 7.03 6.60
C THR A 80 -1.71 7.85 7.88
N ALA A 81 -0.72 8.74 7.96
CA ALA A 81 -0.53 9.64 9.11
C ALA A 81 -1.72 10.59 9.28
N ASP A 82 -2.17 11.19 8.16
CA ASP A 82 -3.37 12.04 8.14
C ASP A 82 -4.62 11.32 8.64
N TYR A 83 -4.70 10.00 8.45
CA TYR A 83 -5.82 9.19 8.93
C TYR A 83 -5.70 8.85 10.42
N MET A 84 -4.50 8.51 10.91
CA MET A 84 -4.28 8.25 12.34
C MET A 84 -4.58 9.48 13.19
N ASP A 85 -4.09 10.64 12.78
CA ASP A 85 -4.34 11.92 13.47
C ASP A 85 -5.84 12.26 13.51
N LYS A 86 -6.57 12.00 12.41
CA LYS A 86 -8.02 12.19 12.37
C LYS A 86 -8.77 11.18 13.21
N LYS A 87 -8.31 9.93 13.32
CA LYS A 87 -8.95 8.91 14.15
C LYS A 87 -8.82 9.22 15.64
N ASP A 88 -7.67 9.73 16.07
CA ASP A 88 -7.43 10.15 17.46
C ASP A 88 -8.18 11.45 17.82
N ALA A 89 -8.42 12.35 16.86
CA ALA A 89 -9.20 13.57 17.08
C ALA A 89 -10.73 13.34 17.21
N ILE A 90 -11.22 12.14 16.89
CA ILE A 90 -12.66 11.77 16.96
C ILE A 90 -12.92 10.75 18.09
N SER A 91 -11.90 10.39 18.90
CA SER A 91 -12.06 9.66 20.16
C SER A 91 -12.06 10.61 21.36
#